data_AF-A0AAV3Q8B7-F1
#
_entry.id   AF-A0AAV3Q8B7-F1
#
_cell.length_a   1.000
_cell.length_b   1.000
_cell.length_c   1.000
_cell.angle_alpha   90.00
_cell.angle_beta   90.00
_cell.angle_gamma   90.00
#
_symmetry.space_group_name_H-M   'P 1'
#
loop_
_entity.id
_entity.type
_entity.pdbx_description
1 polymer ?
#
loop_
_entity_poly.entity_id
_entity_poly.type
_entity_poly.pdbx_seq_one_letter_code
_entity_poly.pdbx_strand_id
1 'polypeptide(L)'
;MVFFLNVTSETGQLLTDLKAVSNTCFLPLYPSLVEDDDPIPVYAQKLLVMLIDLKYIRIQDIVHMKTVSQCFGFLFGDFSATNVNNGMLCLALASADELETKMLSQLKVVRKIGNLLEFVWAREMEDFIEPTLGLAEHSCYALLAYMCTEASFADLASECLVSLFRTALREAITGFLSKLPITTSILQSHVGFSHLVVQRLLHALCLSCRYYKAQAMILPICIPEIAKIESIVSKIKSARVQAVADAASRLALELQRLPRSI
;
A
#
# COMPACT_ATOMS: atom_id res chain seq x y z
N MET A 1 -4.37 -14.09 23.01
CA MET A 1 -4.72 -13.88 24.43
C MET A 1 -4.02 -12.61 24.90
N VAL A 2 -4.73 -11.48 24.90
CA VAL A 2 -4.22 -10.19 25.39
C VAL A 2 -4.55 -10.12 26.87
N PHE A 3 -3.54 -10.01 27.73
CA PHE A 3 -3.75 -9.82 29.16
C PHE A 3 -4.33 -8.41 29.38
N PHE A 4 -5.63 -8.32 29.60
CA PHE A 4 -6.25 -7.13 30.17
C PHE A 4 -5.86 -7.07 31.65
N LEU A 5 -4.92 -6.18 31.99
CA LEU A 5 -4.64 -5.84 33.38
C LEU A 5 -5.86 -5.13 33.97
N ASN A 6 -6.33 -5.64 35.11
CA ASN A 6 -7.53 -5.22 35.82
C ASN A 6 -7.34 -3.78 36.37
N VAL A 7 -8.27 -2.87 36.07
CA VAL A 7 -8.09 -1.41 36.11
C VAL A 7 -8.67 -0.77 37.40
N THR A 8 -7.85 -0.06 38.17
CA THR A 8 -8.26 0.92 39.22
C THR A 8 -7.58 2.28 38.98
N SER A 9 -7.90 3.31 39.77
CA SER A 9 -7.44 4.71 39.69
C SER A 9 -5.94 4.95 39.39
N GLU A 10 -5.06 4.00 39.71
CA GLU A 10 -3.61 4.01 39.42
C GLU A 10 -3.30 3.88 37.91
N THR A 11 -4.27 3.44 37.11
CA THR A 11 -4.10 3.17 35.68
C THR A 11 -3.81 4.43 34.87
N GLY A 12 -4.37 5.59 35.25
CA GLY A 12 -4.10 6.85 34.53
C GLY A 12 -2.63 7.30 34.65
N GLN A 13 -2.05 7.16 35.84
CA GLN A 13 -0.64 7.48 36.07
C GLN A 13 0.27 6.46 35.39
N LEU A 14 -0.04 5.16 35.52
CA LEU A 14 0.71 4.09 34.86
C LEU A 14 0.77 4.27 33.33
N LEU A 15 -0.36 4.62 32.70
CA LEU A 15 -0.41 4.90 31.26
C LEU A 15 0.47 6.10 30.88
N THR A 16 0.49 7.13 31.72
CA THR A 16 1.31 8.33 31.52
C THR A 16 2.79 8.01 31.67
N ASP A 17 3.16 7.21 32.67
CA ASP A 17 4.54 6.79 32.93
C ASP A 17 5.05 5.87 31.82
N LEU A 18 4.23 4.91 31.37
CA LEU A 18 4.56 4.04 30.23
C LEU A 18 4.77 4.85 28.95
N LYS A 19 3.91 5.84 28.71
CA LYS A 19 4.09 6.77 27.59
C LYS A 19 5.40 7.56 27.72
N ALA A 20 5.70 8.08 28.91
CA ALA A 20 6.95 8.80 29.15
C ALA A 20 8.17 7.92 28.87
N VAL A 21 8.26 6.74 29.49
CA VAL A 21 9.38 5.79 29.31
C VAL A 21 9.53 5.34 27.85
N SER A 22 8.42 5.12 27.16
CA SER A 22 8.45 4.73 25.74
C SER A 22 9.12 5.80 24.88
N ASN A 23 8.84 7.08 25.15
CA ASN A 23 9.36 8.19 24.36
C ASN A 23 10.76 8.65 24.81
N THR A 24 11.07 8.60 26.10
CA THR A 24 12.35 9.11 26.63
C THR A 24 13.45 8.06 26.72
N CYS A 25 13.09 6.78 26.81
CA CYS A 25 14.06 5.69 26.96
C CYS A 25 14.09 4.78 25.73
N PHE A 26 12.95 4.18 25.37
CA PHE A 26 12.94 3.17 24.31
C PHE A 26 13.16 3.77 22.92
N LEU A 27 12.39 4.79 22.54
CA LEU A 27 12.43 5.34 21.19
C LEU A 27 13.82 5.86 20.77
N PRO A 28 14.60 6.56 21.63
CA PRO A 28 15.97 6.96 21.32
C PRO A 28 16.94 5.77 21.12
N LEU A 29 16.69 4.63 21.75
CA LEU A 29 17.50 3.41 21.63
C LEU A 29 17.10 2.56 20.42
N TYR A 30 15.88 2.71 19.91
CA TYR A 30 15.37 1.90 18.80
C TYR A 30 16.33 1.83 17.59
N PRO A 31 16.95 2.93 17.11
CA PRO A 31 17.86 2.86 15.98
C PRO A 31 19.05 1.93 16.17
N SER A 32 19.62 1.84 17.37
CA SER A 32 20.73 0.91 17.66
C SER A 32 20.24 -0.52 17.84
N LEU A 33 19.04 -0.71 18.40
CA LEU A 33 18.49 -2.05 18.63
C LEU A 33 18.14 -2.77 17.32
N VAL A 34 17.75 -2.04 16.27
CA VAL A 34 17.42 -2.63 14.96
C VAL A 34 18.68 -3.01 14.16
N GLU A 35 19.83 -2.42 14.48
CA GLU A 35 21.12 -2.72 13.85
C GLU A 35 21.93 -3.78 14.62
N ASP A 36 21.39 -4.27 15.74
CA ASP A 36 22.04 -5.26 16.61
C ASP A 36 21.94 -6.69 16.04
N ASP A 37 22.63 -7.64 16.67
CA ASP A 37 22.61 -9.04 16.29
C ASP A 37 21.29 -9.73 16.68
N ASP A 38 20.93 -10.78 15.94
CA ASP A 38 19.75 -11.58 16.26
C ASP A 38 19.82 -12.14 17.70
N PRO A 39 18.71 -12.12 18.46
CA PRO A 39 17.33 -11.83 18.05
C PRO A 39 16.86 -10.38 18.36
N ILE A 40 17.76 -9.47 18.71
CA ILE A 40 17.41 -8.15 19.27
C ILE A 40 16.54 -7.31 18.31
N PRO A 41 16.84 -7.21 17.00
CA PRO A 41 16.02 -6.43 16.06
C PRO A 41 14.55 -6.87 16.02
N VAL A 42 14.30 -8.17 16.09
CA VAL A 42 12.94 -8.74 16.05
C VAL A 42 12.12 -8.30 17.27
N TYR A 43 12.73 -8.31 18.46
CA TYR A 43 12.06 -7.87 19.68
C TYR A 43 11.86 -6.35 19.72
N ALA A 44 12.83 -5.58 19.23
CA ALA A 44 12.72 -4.13 19.12
C ALA A 44 11.55 -3.73 18.21
N GLN A 45 11.43 -4.35 17.04
CA GLN A 45 10.33 -4.12 16.09
C GLN A 45 8.98 -4.50 16.69
N LYS A 46 8.88 -5.68 17.32
CA LYS A 46 7.64 -6.13 17.96
C LYS A 46 7.19 -5.17 19.06
N LEU A 47 8.13 -4.68 19.88
CA LEU A 47 7.84 -3.72 20.93
C LEU A 47 7.39 -2.38 20.32
N LEU A 48 8.06 -1.88 19.27
CA LEU A 48 7.66 -0.63 18.62
C LEU A 48 6.24 -0.73 18.04
N VAL A 49 5.91 -1.81 17.33
CA VAL A 49 4.55 -2.04 16.79
C VAL A 49 3.52 -2.01 17.93
N MET A 50 3.79 -2.73 19.02
CA MET A 50 2.90 -2.74 20.19
C MET A 50 2.71 -1.35 20.80
N LEU A 51 3.78 -0.55 20.92
CA LEU A 51 3.72 0.80 21.49
C LEU A 51 2.97 1.79 20.58
N ILE A 52 3.01 1.58 19.26
CA ILE A 52 2.21 2.32 18.28
C ILE A 52 0.73 1.92 18.40
N ASP A 53 0.42 0.62 18.43
CA ASP A 53 -0.94 0.11 18.54
C ASP A 53 -1.63 0.58 19.83
N LEU A 54 -0.88 0.62 20.93
CA LEU A 54 -1.34 1.13 22.24
C LEU A 54 -1.33 2.66 22.34
N LYS A 55 -0.90 3.38 21.28
CA LYS A 55 -0.85 4.85 21.20
C LYS A 55 0.09 5.50 22.24
N TYR A 56 1.09 4.77 22.71
CA TYR A 56 2.15 5.30 23.57
C TYR A 56 3.23 6.00 22.76
N ILE A 57 3.47 5.54 21.54
CA ILE A 57 4.29 6.22 20.53
C ILE A 57 3.37 6.56 19.36
N ARG A 58 3.45 7.80 18.84
CA ARG A 58 2.71 8.16 17.63
C ARG A 58 3.62 8.06 16.42
N ILE A 59 3.02 7.90 15.24
CA ILE A 59 3.78 7.86 13.98
C ILE A 59 4.60 9.15 13.81
N GLN A 60 4.04 10.32 14.10
CA GLN A 60 4.77 11.60 14.09
C GLN A 60 6.05 11.62 14.93
N ASP A 61 6.14 10.81 15.99
CA ASP A 61 7.31 10.75 16.86
C ASP A 61 8.43 9.88 16.22
N ILE A 62 8.12 9.12 15.15
CA ILE A 62 9.04 8.22 14.45
C ILE A 62 9.24 8.54 12.95
N VAL A 63 8.49 9.49 12.37
CA VAL A 63 8.68 9.97 10.99
C VAL A 63 9.93 10.85 10.88
N HIS A 64 11.08 10.28 11.17
CA HIS A 64 12.39 10.85 10.87
C HIS A 64 13.05 9.97 9.81
N MET A 65 13.67 10.58 8.79
CA MET A 65 14.17 9.86 7.61
C MET A 65 15.08 8.66 7.96
N LYS A 66 15.92 8.80 9.01
CA LYS A 66 16.76 7.70 9.50
C LYS A 66 15.91 6.52 9.99
N THR A 67 15.00 6.76 10.92
CA THR A 67 14.12 5.72 11.49
C THR A 67 13.24 5.09 10.42
N VAL A 68 12.61 5.89 9.55
CA VAL A 68 11.82 5.39 8.43
C VAL A 68 12.67 4.49 7.52
N SER A 69 13.89 4.92 7.15
CA SER A 69 14.78 4.09 6.32
C SER A 69 15.13 2.75 6.96
N GLN A 70 15.33 2.72 8.28
CA GLN A 70 15.60 1.49 9.04
C GLN A 70 14.38 0.57 9.07
N CYS A 71 13.17 1.11 9.27
CA CYS A 71 11.92 0.33 9.26
C CYS A 71 11.69 -0.36 7.91
N PHE A 72 11.99 0.31 6.80
CA PHE A 72 11.90 -0.26 5.45
C PHE A 72 13.14 -1.07 5.05
N GLY A 73 14.20 -1.12 5.87
CA GLY A 73 15.49 -1.72 5.53
C GLY A 73 15.42 -3.19 5.14
N PHE A 74 14.52 -3.96 5.78
CA PHE A 74 14.35 -5.39 5.49
C PHE A 74 13.92 -5.65 4.04
N LEU A 75 13.27 -4.68 3.39
CA LEU A 75 12.84 -4.79 1.99
C LEU A 75 14.01 -4.94 1.01
N PHE A 76 15.22 -4.56 1.43
CA PHE A 76 16.41 -4.58 0.58
C PHE A 76 17.22 -5.89 0.71
N GLY A 77 16.88 -6.77 1.65
CA GLY A 77 17.52 -8.07 1.85
C GLY A 77 16.92 -9.21 1.00
N ASP A 78 17.25 -10.46 1.37
CA ASP A 78 16.78 -11.70 0.75
C ASP A 78 15.47 -12.25 1.36
N PHE A 79 14.87 -11.46 2.26
CA PHE A 79 13.69 -11.78 3.05
C PHE A 79 13.81 -12.96 4.02
N SER A 80 14.98 -13.60 4.17
CA SER A 80 15.18 -14.77 5.02
C SER A 80 14.88 -14.51 6.50
N ALA A 81 15.22 -13.30 6.98
CA ALA A 81 14.97 -12.82 8.35
C ALA A 81 13.68 -11.98 8.48
N THR A 82 12.81 -11.98 7.47
CA THR A 82 11.58 -11.17 7.51
C THR A 82 10.58 -11.77 8.49
N ASN A 83 10.00 -10.94 9.35
CA ASN A 83 8.99 -11.33 10.32
C ASN A 83 7.77 -10.39 10.26
N VAL A 84 6.59 -10.84 10.72
CA VAL A 84 5.29 -10.11 10.68
C VAL A 84 5.34 -8.67 11.15
N ASN A 85 6.19 -8.36 12.13
CA ASN A 85 6.30 -7.00 12.67
C ASN A 85 6.92 -6.03 11.65
N ASN A 86 7.80 -6.51 10.75
CA ASN A 86 8.34 -5.70 9.65
C ASN A 86 7.23 -5.19 8.73
N GLY A 87 6.33 -6.10 8.32
CA GLY A 87 5.21 -5.79 7.47
C GLY A 87 4.23 -4.83 8.14
N MET A 88 3.86 -5.12 9.40
CA MET A 88 2.96 -4.28 10.19
C MET A 88 3.50 -2.86 10.41
N LEU A 89 4.80 -2.73 10.72
CA LEU A 89 5.42 -1.42 10.93
C LEU A 89 5.48 -0.61 9.64
N CYS A 90 5.87 -1.23 8.51
CA CYS A 90 5.87 -0.55 7.22
C CYS A 90 4.45 -0.16 6.78
N LEU A 91 3.45 -1.00 7.05
CA LEU A 91 2.05 -0.69 6.78
C LEU A 91 1.61 0.52 7.61
N ALA A 92 1.86 0.51 8.92
CA ALA A 92 1.51 1.62 9.81
C ALA A 92 2.15 2.95 9.36
N LEU A 93 3.42 2.91 8.93
CA LEU A 93 4.12 4.07 8.38
C LEU A 93 3.54 4.52 7.04
N ALA A 94 3.31 3.61 6.10
CA ALA A 94 2.82 3.92 4.76
C ALA A 94 1.36 4.43 4.76
N SER A 95 0.58 4.07 5.79
CA SER A 95 -0.80 4.52 5.98
C SER A 95 -0.93 5.82 6.76
N ALA A 96 0.16 6.35 7.31
CA ALA A 96 0.13 7.57 8.12
C ALA A 96 0.16 8.82 7.25
N ASP A 97 -0.73 9.77 7.52
CA ASP A 97 -0.79 11.07 6.81
C ASP A 97 0.49 11.89 7.03
N GLU A 98 1.20 11.63 8.14
CA GLU A 98 2.46 12.30 8.47
C GLU A 98 3.64 11.85 7.60
N LEU A 99 3.57 10.68 6.96
CA LEU A 99 4.63 10.20 6.10
C LEU A 99 4.47 10.77 4.68
N GLU A 100 5.33 11.73 4.33
CA GLU A 100 5.33 12.28 2.98
C GLU A 100 5.65 11.21 1.93
N THR A 101 4.83 11.12 0.88
CA THR A 101 5.04 10.17 -0.22
C THR A 101 6.41 10.33 -0.91
N LYS A 102 7.00 11.53 -0.85
CA LYS A 102 8.36 11.80 -1.33
C LYS A 102 9.41 10.95 -0.60
N MET A 103 9.23 10.67 0.69
CA MET A 103 10.15 9.82 1.44
C MET A 103 10.10 8.38 0.94
N LEU A 104 8.89 7.83 0.72
CA LEU A 104 8.71 6.49 0.14
C LEU A 104 9.34 6.38 -1.26
N SER A 105 9.17 7.44 -2.07
CA SER A 105 9.81 7.57 -3.38
C SER A 105 11.34 7.55 -3.27
N GLN A 106 11.93 8.38 -2.40
CA GLN A 106 13.39 8.42 -2.19
C GLN A 106 13.98 7.10 -1.71
N LEU A 107 13.24 6.35 -0.89
CA LEU A 107 13.66 5.04 -0.41
C LEU A 107 13.56 3.95 -1.50
N LYS A 108 12.85 4.18 -2.62
CA LYS A 108 12.69 3.21 -3.72
C LYS A 108 12.07 1.87 -3.26
N VAL A 109 11.19 1.92 -2.27
CA VAL A 109 10.59 0.71 -1.65
C VAL A 109 9.56 0.02 -2.53
N VAL A 110 9.00 0.72 -3.51
CA VAL A 110 7.90 0.26 -4.39
C VAL A 110 8.16 -1.14 -4.96
N ARG A 111 9.24 -1.26 -5.73
CA ARG A 111 9.63 -2.51 -6.37
C ARG A 111 9.89 -3.62 -5.35
N LYS A 112 10.46 -3.26 -4.21
CA LYS A 112 10.77 -4.20 -3.15
C LYS A 112 9.51 -4.72 -2.46
N ILE A 113 8.47 -3.90 -2.31
CA ILE A 113 7.16 -4.33 -1.82
C ILE A 113 6.53 -5.32 -2.81
N GLY A 114 6.64 -5.08 -4.11
CA GLY A 114 6.21 -6.06 -5.14
C GLY A 114 6.93 -7.40 -5.00
N ASN A 115 8.26 -7.38 -4.85
CA ASN A 115 9.05 -8.59 -4.63
C ASN A 115 8.68 -9.30 -3.32
N LEU A 116 8.45 -8.54 -2.24
CA LEU A 116 8.03 -9.09 -0.95
C LEU A 116 6.69 -9.80 -1.10
N LEU A 117 5.74 -9.19 -1.79
CA LEU A 117 4.42 -9.77 -2.02
C LEU A 117 4.50 -11.09 -2.80
N GLU A 118 5.32 -11.15 -3.85
CA GLU A 118 5.56 -12.39 -4.61
C GLU A 118 6.20 -13.47 -3.73
N PHE A 119 7.17 -13.10 -2.89
CA PHE A 119 7.84 -14.02 -1.96
C PHE A 119 6.88 -14.60 -0.92
N VAL A 120 6.11 -13.74 -0.27
CA VAL A 120 5.17 -14.08 0.80
C VAL A 120 4.07 -14.99 0.29
N TRP A 121 3.57 -14.69 -0.91
CA TRP A 121 2.60 -15.52 -1.61
C TRP A 121 3.19 -16.89 -1.98
N ALA A 122 4.36 -16.91 -2.60
CA ALA A 122 5.01 -18.16 -3.03
C ALA A 122 5.39 -19.09 -1.87
N ARG A 123 5.58 -18.53 -0.66
CA ARG A 123 5.91 -19.30 0.56
C ARG A 123 4.71 -19.56 1.48
N GLU A 124 3.50 -19.17 1.08
CA GLU A 124 2.27 -19.36 1.86
C GLU A 124 2.38 -18.83 3.30
N MET A 125 3.04 -17.67 3.47
CA MET A 125 3.21 -17.06 4.79
C MET A 125 1.91 -16.35 5.22
N GLU A 126 0.89 -17.11 5.62
CA GLU A 126 -0.49 -16.63 5.86
C GLU A 126 -0.56 -15.36 6.73
N ASP A 127 0.08 -15.36 7.91
CA ASP A 127 0.11 -14.22 8.84
C ASP A 127 0.76 -12.96 8.24
N PHE A 128 1.53 -13.13 7.17
CA PHE A 128 2.30 -12.09 6.52
C PHE A 128 1.64 -11.57 5.24
N ILE A 129 0.64 -12.29 4.70
CA ILE A 129 -0.10 -11.91 3.49
C ILE A 129 -0.86 -10.61 3.74
N GLU A 130 -1.74 -10.56 4.75
CA GLU A 130 -2.59 -9.39 5.00
C GLU A 130 -1.78 -8.09 5.23
N PRO A 131 -0.72 -8.06 6.07
CA PRO A 131 0.12 -6.87 6.22
C PRO A 131 0.84 -6.46 4.93
N THR A 132 1.33 -7.43 4.16
CA THR A 132 2.03 -7.16 2.90
C THR A 132 1.07 -6.63 1.83
N LEU A 133 -0.16 -7.12 1.82
CA LEU A 133 -1.22 -6.61 0.95
C LEU A 133 -1.64 -5.21 1.34
N GLY A 134 -1.89 -4.94 2.62
CA GLY A 134 -2.16 -3.60 3.09
C GLY A 134 -1.03 -2.63 2.71
N LEU A 135 0.23 -3.08 2.83
CA LEU A 135 1.40 -2.27 2.48
C LEU A 135 1.48 -2.00 0.98
N ALA A 136 1.28 -3.03 0.16
CA ALA A 136 1.24 -2.90 -1.29
C ALA A 136 0.08 -2.00 -1.72
N GLU A 137 -1.08 -2.13 -1.09
CA GLU A 137 -2.26 -1.31 -1.34
C GLU A 137 -1.96 0.17 -1.04
N HIS A 138 -1.57 0.49 0.20
CA HIS A 138 -1.33 1.87 0.62
C HIS A 138 -0.15 2.49 -0.14
N SER A 139 0.96 1.77 -0.26
CA SER A 139 2.15 2.28 -0.95
C SER A 139 1.88 2.45 -2.44
N CYS A 140 1.26 1.47 -3.12
CA CYS A 140 0.98 1.61 -4.55
C CYS A 140 -0.07 2.69 -4.81
N TYR A 141 -1.10 2.87 -3.98
CA TYR A 141 -2.05 3.98 -4.16
C TYR A 141 -1.46 5.34 -3.82
N ALA A 142 -0.68 5.44 -2.74
CA ALA A 142 0.04 6.67 -2.41
C ALA A 142 0.99 7.06 -3.54
N LEU A 143 1.71 6.08 -4.09
CA LEU A 143 2.60 6.30 -5.23
C LEU A 143 1.83 6.62 -6.50
N LEU A 144 0.74 5.91 -6.81
CA LEU A 144 -0.18 6.25 -7.89
C LEU A 144 -0.72 7.68 -7.78
N ALA A 145 -1.09 8.12 -6.57
CA ALA A 145 -1.53 9.50 -6.33
C ALA A 145 -0.37 10.48 -6.51
N TYR A 146 0.85 10.10 -6.12
CA TYR A 146 2.08 10.88 -6.30
C TYR A 146 2.65 10.86 -7.72
N MET A 147 2.22 9.92 -8.57
CA MET A 147 2.65 9.79 -9.96
C MET A 147 2.44 11.08 -10.78
N CYS A 148 1.59 11.99 -10.33
CA CYS A 148 1.48 13.33 -10.92
C CYS A 148 2.77 14.19 -10.86
N THR A 149 3.85 13.73 -10.22
CA THR A 149 5.07 14.55 -10.04
C THR A 149 6.34 14.01 -10.72
N GLU A 150 6.53 12.69 -10.87
CA GLU A 150 7.77 12.13 -11.46
C GLU A 150 7.54 10.83 -12.29
N ALA A 151 7.96 10.84 -13.56
CA ALA A 151 7.70 9.76 -14.53
C ALA A 151 8.44 8.43 -14.26
N SER A 152 9.57 8.44 -13.54
CA SER A 152 10.35 7.24 -13.21
C SER A 152 9.63 6.36 -12.16
N PHE A 153 8.94 6.98 -11.21
CA PHE A 153 8.19 6.31 -10.16
C PHE A 153 6.86 5.76 -10.68
N ALA A 154 6.31 6.39 -11.71
CA ALA A 154 5.11 5.94 -12.39
C ALA A 154 5.24 4.55 -12.98
N ASP A 155 6.37 4.25 -13.64
CA ASP A 155 6.60 2.95 -14.24
C ASP A 155 6.68 1.84 -13.17
N LEU A 156 7.47 2.07 -12.12
CA LEU A 156 7.65 1.13 -11.01
C LEU A 156 6.35 0.87 -10.24
N ALA A 157 5.60 1.92 -9.92
CA ALA A 157 4.31 1.79 -9.24
C ALA A 157 3.30 1.01 -10.09
N SER A 158 3.26 1.28 -11.40
CA SER A 158 2.39 0.55 -12.33
C SER A 158 2.77 -0.94 -12.46
N GLU A 159 4.06 -1.28 -12.37
CA GLU A 159 4.53 -2.67 -12.35
C GLU A 159 4.13 -3.39 -11.06
N CYS A 160 4.29 -2.73 -9.91
CA CYS A 160 3.87 -3.28 -8.62
C CYS A 160 2.37 -3.52 -8.53
N LEU A 161 1.54 -2.66 -9.13
CA LEU A 161 0.11 -2.94 -9.27
C LEU A 161 -0.14 -4.22 -10.06
N VAL A 162 0.57 -4.43 -11.17
CA VAL A 162 0.40 -5.66 -11.95
C VAL A 162 0.76 -6.90 -11.12
N SER A 163 1.85 -6.85 -10.34
CA SER A 163 2.21 -7.94 -9.42
C SER A 163 1.16 -8.14 -8.33
N LEU A 164 0.65 -7.05 -7.72
CA LEU A 164 -0.42 -7.10 -6.72
C LEU A 164 -1.68 -7.81 -7.23
N PHE A 165 -2.09 -7.48 -8.45
CA PHE A 165 -3.24 -8.13 -9.09
C PHE A 165 -2.98 -9.60 -9.45
N ARG A 166 -1.72 -10.03 -9.64
CA ARG A 166 -1.38 -11.44 -9.91
C ARG A 166 -1.38 -12.28 -8.65
N THR A 167 -0.92 -11.72 -7.53
CA THR A 167 -0.71 -12.47 -6.29
C THR A 167 -1.89 -12.42 -5.34
N ALA A 168 -2.66 -11.32 -5.31
CA ALA A 168 -3.78 -11.17 -4.36
C ALA A 168 -4.96 -10.43 -4.97
N LEU A 169 -5.55 -11.11 -5.96
CA LEU A 169 -6.55 -10.57 -6.85
C LEU A 169 -7.79 -10.04 -6.12
N ARG A 170 -8.23 -10.64 -5.00
CA ARG A 170 -9.49 -10.26 -4.36
C ARG A 170 -9.40 -8.93 -3.62
N GLU A 171 -8.52 -8.87 -2.62
CA GLU A 171 -8.35 -7.73 -1.71
C GLU A 171 -7.85 -6.51 -2.50
N ALA A 172 -6.88 -6.73 -3.40
CA ALA A 172 -6.36 -5.68 -4.28
C ALA A 172 -7.45 -5.06 -5.16
N ILE A 173 -8.32 -5.89 -5.75
CA ILE A 173 -9.40 -5.39 -6.61
C ILE A 173 -10.44 -4.63 -5.80
N THR A 174 -10.80 -5.11 -4.60
CA THR A 174 -11.74 -4.39 -3.75
C THR A 174 -11.20 -3.01 -3.33
N GLY A 175 -9.92 -2.93 -2.94
CA GLY A 175 -9.27 -1.66 -2.63
C GLY A 175 -9.13 -0.75 -3.86
N PHE A 176 -8.92 -1.33 -5.04
CA PHE A 176 -8.83 -0.57 -6.30
C PHE A 176 -10.15 0.06 -6.70
N LEU A 177 -11.24 -0.70 -6.59
CA LEU A 177 -12.58 -0.22 -6.92
C LEU A 177 -13.13 0.80 -5.92
N SER A 178 -12.73 0.73 -4.64
CA SER A 178 -13.12 1.74 -3.65
C SER A 178 -12.41 3.09 -3.88
N LYS A 179 -11.26 3.09 -4.56
CA LYS A 179 -10.42 4.27 -4.84
C LYS A 179 -10.49 4.73 -6.31
N LEU A 180 -11.59 4.43 -7.02
CA LEU A 180 -11.79 4.86 -8.41
C LEU A 180 -11.57 6.36 -8.67
N PRO A 181 -11.99 7.32 -7.81
CA PRO A 181 -11.74 8.74 -8.06
C PRO A 181 -10.26 9.09 -8.29
N ILE A 182 -9.34 8.43 -7.58
CA ILE A 182 -7.89 8.61 -7.73
C ILE A 182 -7.43 8.07 -9.08
N THR A 183 -7.93 6.89 -9.47
CA THR A 183 -7.59 6.32 -10.78
C THR A 183 -8.14 7.17 -11.93
N THR A 184 -9.34 7.74 -11.76
CA THR A 184 -9.93 8.68 -12.72
C THR A 184 -9.03 9.89 -12.92
N SER A 185 -8.55 10.52 -11.85
CA SER A 185 -7.68 11.71 -11.96
C SER A 185 -6.35 11.41 -12.65
N ILE A 186 -5.75 10.25 -12.39
CA ILE A 186 -4.52 9.80 -13.06
C ILE A 186 -4.76 9.60 -14.56
N LEU A 187 -5.86 8.92 -14.93
CA LEU A 187 -6.22 8.72 -16.33
C LEU A 187 -6.57 10.03 -17.04
N GLN A 188 -7.11 11.03 -16.35
CA GLN A 188 -7.31 12.36 -16.93
C GLN A 188 -5.98 13.00 -17.32
N SER A 189 -4.95 12.82 -16.50
CA SER A 189 -3.59 13.31 -16.72
C SER A 189 -2.71 12.41 -17.60
N HIS A 190 -3.30 11.44 -18.34
CA HIS A 190 -2.58 10.43 -19.15
C HIS A 190 -1.54 10.98 -20.15
N VAL A 191 -1.68 12.22 -20.60
CA VAL A 191 -0.78 12.85 -21.59
C VAL A 191 0.65 13.03 -21.04
N GLY A 192 0.81 13.15 -19.72
CA GLY A 192 2.12 13.29 -19.06
C GLY A 192 2.81 11.95 -18.73
N PHE A 193 2.16 10.82 -18.99
CA PHE A 193 2.63 9.50 -18.58
C PHE A 193 3.21 8.69 -19.75
N SER A 194 4.10 7.74 -19.42
CA SER A 194 4.55 6.77 -20.40
C SER A 194 3.37 5.92 -20.87
N HIS A 195 3.37 5.52 -22.14
CA HIS A 195 2.32 4.67 -22.70
C HIS A 195 2.17 3.34 -21.95
N LEU A 196 3.27 2.82 -21.38
CA LEU A 196 3.29 1.58 -20.60
C LEU A 196 2.52 1.72 -19.28
N VAL A 197 2.69 2.84 -18.58
CA VAL A 197 1.95 3.16 -17.35
C VAL A 197 0.45 3.20 -17.62
N VAL A 198 0.04 3.95 -18.65
CA VAL A 198 -1.36 4.07 -19.06
C VAL A 198 -1.92 2.68 -19.43
N GLN A 199 -1.16 1.89 -20.19
CA GLN A 199 -1.56 0.54 -20.57
C GLN A 199 -1.77 -0.37 -19.34
N ARG A 200 -0.85 -0.37 -18.37
CA ARG A 200 -0.95 -1.19 -17.15
C ARG A 200 -2.15 -0.77 -16.28
N LEU A 201 -2.40 0.53 -16.14
CA LEU A 201 -3.59 1.06 -15.46
C LEU A 201 -4.90 0.60 -16.11
N LEU A 202 -4.99 0.68 -17.44
CA LEU A 202 -6.15 0.21 -18.19
C LEU A 202 -6.36 -1.31 -18.01
N HIS A 203 -5.27 -2.09 -18.00
CA HIS A 203 -5.34 -3.52 -17.69
C HIS A 203 -5.81 -3.80 -16.27
N ALA A 204 -5.30 -3.08 -15.26
CA ALA A 204 -5.71 -3.22 -13.87
C ALA A 204 -7.21 -2.92 -13.68
N LEU A 205 -7.71 -1.84 -14.30
CA LEU A 205 -9.15 -1.52 -14.34
C LEU A 205 -9.95 -2.63 -15.03
N CYS A 206 -9.45 -3.17 -16.14
CA CYS A 206 -10.14 -4.22 -16.89
C CYS A 206 -10.26 -5.51 -16.05
N LEU A 207 -9.17 -5.92 -15.39
CA LEU A 207 -9.18 -7.04 -14.46
C LEU A 207 -10.14 -6.81 -13.29
N SER A 208 -10.13 -5.61 -12.70
CA SER A 208 -11.04 -5.22 -11.62
C SER A 208 -12.50 -5.37 -12.02
N CYS A 209 -12.88 -4.86 -13.21
CA CYS A 209 -14.25 -4.95 -13.71
C CYS A 209 -14.68 -6.41 -13.95
N ARG A 210 -13.80 -7.24 -14.52
CA ARG A 210 -14.07 -8.67 -14.74
C ARG A 210 -14.28 -9.42 -13.45
N TYR A 211 -13.42 -9.17 -12.47
CA TYR A 211 -13.48 -9.85 -11.18
C TYR A 211 -14.72 -9.45 -10.39
N TYR A 212 -15.04 -8.15 -10.35
CA TYR A 212 -16.26 -7.63 -9.74
C TYR A 212 -17.50 -8.39 -10.22
N LYS A 213 -17.60 -8.59 -11.53
CA LYS A 213 -18.69 -9.35 -12.15
C LYS A 213 -18.61 -10.84 -11.83
N ALA A 214 -17.45 -11.46 -12.00
CA ALA A 214 -17.27 -12.91 -11.81
C ALA A 214 -17.61 -13.34 -10.38
N GLN A 215 -17.32 -12.50 -9.39
CA GLN A 215 -17.56 -12.77 -7.98
C GLN A 215 -18.90 -12.22 -7.47
N ALA A 216 -19.76 -11.67 -8.34
CA ALA A 216 -21.01 -11.02 -7.97
C ALA A 216 -20.85 -10.08 -6.76
N MET A 217 -19.82 -9.24 -6.79
CA MET A 217 -19.48 -8.39 -5.65
C MET A 217 -20.64 -7.44 -5.30
N ILE A 218 -20.89 -7.30 -4.00
CA ILE A 218 -21.92 -6.41 -3.43
C ILE A 218 -21.32 -4.99 -3.17
N LEU A 219 -20.03 -4.79 -3.45
CA LEU A 219 -19.37 -3.51 -3.18
C LEU A 219 -20.01 -2.40 -4.04
N PRO A 220 -20.53 -1.31 -3.44
CA PRO A 220 -21.11 -0.23 -4.23
C PRO A 220 -20.02 0.45 -5.06
N ILE A 221 -20.14 0.40 -6.39
CA ILE A 221 -19.25 1.15 -7.28
C ILE A 221 -19.84 2.54 -7.52
N CYS A 222 -18.99 3.56 -7.46
CA CYS A 222 -19.36 4.94 -7.77
C CYS A 222 -19.71 5.08 -9.27
N ILE A 223 -21.01 5.05 -9.60
CA ILE A 223 -21.53 5.17 -10.97
C ILE A 223 -21.05 6.46 -11.67
N PRO A 224 -21.03 7.65 -11.02
CA PRO A 224 -20.49 8.86 -11.65
C PRO A 224 -19.02 8.72 -12.06
N GLU A 225 -18.20 8.00 -11.28
CA GLU A 225 -16.81 7.76 -11.64
C GLU A 225 -16.67 6.79 -12.80
N ILE A 226 -17.50 5.73 -12.87
CA ILE A 226 -17.54 4.84 -14.03
C ILE A 226 -17.81 5.64 -15.32
N ALA A 227 -18.80 6.53 -15.30
CA ALA A 227 -19.14 7.34 -16.47
C ALA A 227 -17.99 8.29 -16.88
N LYS A 228 -17.29 8.88 -15.91
CA LYS A 228 -16.08 9.68 -16.18
C LYS A 228 -14.98 8.83 -16.82
N ILE A 229 -14.72 7.64 -16.29
CA ILE A 229 -13.73 6.71 -16.82
C ILE A 229 -14.11 6.30 -18.25
N GLU A 230 -15.38 5.97 -18.53
CA GLU A 230 -15.86 5.65 -19.89
C GLU A 230 -15.58 6.79 -20.89
N SER A 231 -15.81 8.04 -20.48
CA SER A 231 -15.51 9.23 -21.30
C SER A 231 -14.01 9.38 -21.58
N ILE A 232 -13.16 9.20 -20.56
CA ILE A 232 -11.70 9.28 -20.70
C ILE A 232 -11.20 8.15 -21.61
N VAL A 233 -11.65 6.91 -21.36
CA VAL A 233 -11.29 5.73 -22.16
C VAL A 233 -11.67 5.92 -23.62
N SER A 234 -12.83 6.53 -23.89
CA SER A 234 -13.25 6.84 -25.27
C SER A 234 -12.29 7.80 -25.98
N LYS A 235 -11.70 8.75 -25.25
CA LYS A 235 -10.63 9.63 -25.78
C LYS A 235 -9.31 8.88 -25.96
N ILE A 236 -8.96 7.98 -25.05
CA ILE A 236 -7.73 7.18 -25.13
C ILE A 236 -7.77 6.17 -26.29
N LYS A 237 -8.95 5.68 -26.70
CA LYS A 237 -9.09 4.78 -27.85
C LYS A 237 -8.58 5.36 -29.17
N SER A 238 -8.58 6.69 -29.33
CA SER A 238 -8.02 7.34 -30.51
C SER A 238 -6.52 7.66 -30.37
N ALA A 239 -5.86 7.18 -29.31
CA ALA A 239 -4.42 7.34 -29.13
C ALA A 239 -3.64 6.67 -30.26
N ARG A 240 -2.52 7.30 -30.65
CA ARG A 240 -1.63 6.80 -31.71
C ARG A 240 -0.94 5.48 -31.38
N VAL A 241 -0.90 5.09 -30.11
CA VAL A 241 -0.23 3.87 -29.65
C VAL A 241 -1.23 2.72 -29.59
N GLN A 242 -1.08 1.77 -30.50
CA GLN A 242 -2.02 0.66 -30.68
C GLN A 242 -2.24 -0.15 -29.39
N ALA A 243 -1.17 -0.45 -28.65
CA ALA A 243 -1.29 -1.22 -27.39
C ALA A 243 -2.18 -0.53 -26.35
N VAL A 244 -2.13 0.79 -26.26
CA VAL A 244 -2.96 1.60 -25.36
C VAL A 244 -4.40 1.66 -25.88
N ALA A 245 -4.60 1.84 -27.19
CA ALA A 245 -5.91 1.84 -27.82
C ALA A 245 -6.63 0.49 -27.67
N ASP A 246 -5.91 -0.62 -27.79
CA ASP A 246 -6.42 -1.97 -27.59
C ASP A 246 -6.82 -2.21 -26.13
N ALA A 247 -5.97 -1.79 -25.18
CA ALA A 247 -6.27 -1.89 -23.76
C ALA A 247 -7.52 -1.06 -23.39
N ALA A 248 -7.62 0.17 -23.91
CA ALA A 248 -8.78 1.05 -23.74
C ALA A 248 -10.05 0.44 -24.35
N SER A 249 -9.94 -0.21 -25.50
CA SER A 249 -11.06 -0.89 -26.16
C SER A 249 -11.58 -2.07 -25.33
N ARG A 250 -10.68 -2.89 -24.77
CA ARG A 250 -11.05 -3.98 -23.87
C ARG A 250 -11.70 -3.46 -22.60
N LEU A 251 -11.13 -2.44 -21.97
CA LEU A 251 -11.68 -1.85 -20.76
C LEU A 251 -13.10 -1.31 -20.99
N ALA A 252 -13.33 -0.60 -22.10
CA ALA A 252 -14.65 -0.08 -22.41
C ALA A 252 -15.73 -1.17 -22.51
N LEU A 253 -15.38 -2.36 -23.04
CA LEU A 253 -16.31 -3.49 -23.07
C LEU A 253 -16.62 -4.02 -21.67
N GLU A 254 -15.65 -4.04 -20.75
CA GLU A 254 -15.90 -4.50 -19.39
C GLU A 254 -16.67 -3.48 -18.55
N LEU A 255 -16.42 -2.17 -18.71
CA LEU A 255 -17.17 -1.11 -18.03
C LEU A 255 -18.65 -1.15 -18.38
N GLN A 256 -18.99 -1.45 -19.65
CA GLN A 256 -20.38 -1.60 -20.09
C GLN A 256 -21.11 -2.78 -19.43
N ARG A 257 -20.36 -3.75 -18.89
CA ARG A 257 -20.90 -4.97 -18.28
C ARG A 257 -21.08 -4.84 -16.77
N LEU A 258 -20.64 -3.73 -16.17
CA LEU A 258 -20.89 -3.43 -14.76
C LEU A 258 -22.37 -3.08 -14.53
N PRO A 259 -22.93 -3.40 -13.36
CA PRO A 259 -24.29 -3.03 -13.02
C PRO A 259 -24.44 -1.50 -13.01
N ARG A 260 -25.49 -1.02 -13.67
CA ARG A 260 -25.80 0.42 -13.84
C ARG A 260 -26.99 0.90 -12.99
N SER A 261 -27.41 0.08 -12.04
CA SER A 261 -28.55 0.25 -11.14
C SER A 261 -28.30 -0.60 -9.88
N ILE A 262 -28.54 -0.20 -8.64
CA ILE A 262 -29.34 0.90 -8.05
C ILE A 262 -28.46 1.62 -7.02
#